data_AF-A0A8S0FYR1-F1
#
_entry.id   AF-A0A8S0FYR1-F1
#
_cell.length_a   1.000
_cell.length_b   1.000
_cell.length_c   1.000
_cell.angle_alpha   90.00
_cell.angle_beta   90.00
_cell.angle_gamma   90.00
#
_symmetry.space_group_name_H-M   'P 1'
#
loop_
_entity.id
_entity.type
_entity.pdbx_description
1 polymer ?
#
loop_
_entity_poly.entity_id
_entity_poly.type
_entity_poly.pdbx_seq_one_letter_code
_entity_poly.pdbx_strand_id
1 'polypeptide(L)'
;MEATLMELRAQRQQAEAELKLARVTYSRQQRLAQTQAVSQQDLDNAATEMAVKQAQIGTIDAQIKRNQASLDTAKTNLDYTRIVAPMAGEVTQITTLQGQTVIAAQQAPNILTLADMSTMLVKAQVSEADVIHLKPGQKAWSPPAYGAWRSTDALRGANQGCATDAGKD
;
A
#
# COMPACT_ATOMS: atom_id res chain seq x y z
N MET A 1 12.35 -5.50 -15.37
CA MET A 1 12.70 -5.79 -13.95
C MET A 1 12.85 -7.28 -13.69
N GLU A 2 12.04 -8.16 -14.29
CA GLU A 2 12.18 -9.62 -14.11
C GLU A 2 13.51 -10.18 -14.61
N ALA A 3 14.03 -9.68 -15.74
CA ALA A 3 15.35 -10.05 -16.26
C ALA A 3 16.49 -9.74 -15.27
N THR A 4 16.47 -8.56 -14.66
CA THR A 4 17.45 -8.14 -13.64
C THR A 4 17.38 -9.02 -12.39
N LEU A 5 16.19 -9.48 -12.03
CA LEU A 5 15.99 -10.36 -10.89
C LEU A 5 16.52 -11.78 -11.16
N MET A 6 16.38 -12.26 -12.39
CA MET A 6 16.94 -13.53 -12.84
C MET A 6 18.48 -13.49 -12.85
N GLU A 7 19.06 -12.39 -13.32
CA GLU A 7 20.51 -12.15 -13.29
C GLU A 7 21.05 -12.19 -11.85
N LEU A 8 20.44 -11.44 -10.91
CA LEU A 8 20.87 -11.45 -9.51
C LEU A 8 20.72 -12.81 -8.84
N ARG A 9 19.69 -13.59 -9.22
CA ARG A 9 19.54 -14.97 -8.75
C ARG A 9 20.66 -15.87 -9.25
N ALA A 10 21.07 -15.73 -10.51
CA ALA A 10 22.21 -16.46 -11.06
C ALA A 10 23.51 -16.06 -10.36
N GLN A 11 23.74 -14.77 -10.11
CA GLN A 11 24.90 -14.29 -9.35
C GLN A 11 24.90 -14.82 -7.91
N ARG A 12 23.74 -14.87 -7.26
CA ARG A 12 23.60 -15.47 -5.92
C ARG A 12 23.99 -16.95 -5.94
N GLN A 13 23.53 -17.69 -6.94
CA GLN A 13 23.85 -19.12 -7.09
C GLN A 13 25.35 -19.34 -7.31
N GLN A 14 26.00 -18.48 -8.08
CA GLN A 14 27.46 -18.49 -8.23
C GLN A 14 28.16 -18.24 -6.89
N ALA A 15 27.76 -17.20 -6.15
CA ALA A 15 28.35 -16.88 -4.84
C ALA A 15 28.12 -18.00 -3.79
N GLU A 16 26.99 -18.70 -3.85
CA GLU A 16 26.73 -19.89 -3.02
C GLU A 16 27.69 -21.04 -3.33
N ALA A 17 28.00 -21.26 -4.61
CA ALA A 17 28.99 -22.26 -5.01
C ALA A 17 30.39 -21.90 -4.49
N GLU A 18 30.79 -20.63 -4.58
CA GLU A 18 32.06 -20.14 -4.04
C GLU A 18 32.14 -20.26 -2.51
N LEU A 19 31.06 -19.92 -1.80
CA LEU A 19 30.99 -20.11 -0.34
C LEU A 19 31.12 -21.58 0.04
N LYS A 20 30.48 -22.48 -0.71
CA LYS A 20 30.58 -23.92 -0.47
C LYS A 20 32.01 -24.42 -0.63
N LEU A 21 32.71 -23.94 -1.66
CA LEU A 21 34.13 -24.22 -1.86
C LEU A 21 34.99 -23.69 -0.69
N ALA A 22 34.79 -22.43 -0.29
CA ALA A 22 35.52 -21.82 0.82
C ALA A 22 35.28 -22.57 2.14
N ARG A 23 34.05 -23.00 2.41
CA ARG A 23 33.69 -23.79 3.59
C ARG A 23 34.37 -25.15 3.62
N VAL A 24 34.42 -25.85 2.49
CA VAL A 24 35.12 -27.14 2.37
C VAL A 24 36.62 -26.94 2.58
N THR A 25 37.21 -25.89 2.00
CA THR A 25 38.62 -25.56 2.19
C THR A 25 38.93 -25.23 3.65
N TYR A 26 38.14 -24.38 4.30
CA TYR A 26 38.29 -24.07 5.72
C TYR A 26 38.21 -25.34 6.60
N SER A 27 37.20 -26.18 6.37
CA SER A 27 37.04 -27.44 7.12
C SER A 27 38.23 -28.38 6.93
N ARG A 28 38.80 -28.42 5.72
CA ARG A 28 40.01 -29.21 5.42
C ARG A 28 41.23 -28.63 6.12
N GLN A 29 41.44 -27.30 6.07
CA GLN A 29 42.55 -26.65 6.75
C GLN A 29 42.46 -26.80 8.27
N GLN A 30 41.26 -26.73 8.83
CA GLN A 30 41.03 -26.95 10.26
C GLN A 30 41.46 -28.35 10.71
N ARG A 31 41.16 -29.39 9.91
CA ARG A 31 41.62 -30.76 10.19
C ARG A 31 43.14 -30.90 10.09
N LEU A 32 43.76 -30.29 9.07
CA LEU A 32 45.22 -30.32 8.90
C LEU A 32 45.96 -29.54 10.00
N ALA A 33 45.35 -28.48 10.53
CA ALA A 33 45.91 -27.69 11.61
C ALA A 33 45.95 -28.47 12.93
N GLN A 34 44.97 -29.34 13.18
CA GLN A 34 44.98 -30.24 14.34
C GLN A 34 46.17 -31.22 14.28
N THR A 35 46.59 -31.61 13.08
CA THR A 35 47.79 -32.43 12.85
C THR A 35 49.08 -31.60 12.70
N GLN A 36 49.06 -30.30 13.03
CA GLN A 36 50.19 -29.36 12.88
C GLN A 36 50.77 -29.29 11.45
N ALA A 37 49.99 -29.66 10.44
CA ALA A 37 50.44 -29.74 9.05
C ALA A 37 50.30 -28.41 8.28
N VAL A 38 49.68 -27.39 8.88
CA VAL A 38 49.46 -26.05 8.30
C VAL A 38 49.65 -24.96 9.35
N SER A 39 50.03 -23.76 8.90
CA SER A 39 50.20 -22.59 9.77
C SER A 39 48.85 -22.06 10.29
N GLN A 40 48.84 -21.45 11.48
CA GLN A 40 47.67 -20.70 11.96
C GLN A 40 47.25 -19.61 10.98
N GLN A 41 48.22 -18.96 10.32
CA GLN A 41 47.97 -17.94 9.31
C GLN A 41 47.13 -18.47 8.14
N ASP A 42 47.35 -19.71 7.70
CA ASP A 42 46.58 -20.31 6.60
C ASP A 42 45.13 -20.62 7.02
N LEU A 43 44.96 -21.01 8.29
CA LEU A 43 43.65 -21.29 8.88
C LEU A 43 42.84 -19.99 9.01
N ASP A 44 43.46 -18.92 9.50
CA ASP A 44 42.84 -17.60 9.63
C ASP A 44 42.50 -17.01 8.27
N ASN A 45 43.39 -17.16 7.27
CA ASN A 45 43.11 -16.75 5.89
C ASN A 45 41.87 -17.47 5.34
N ALA A 46 41.78 -18.79 5.50
CA ALA A 46 40.63 -19.57 5.03
C ALA A 46 39.33 -19.21 5.79
N ALA A 47 39.42 -18.91 7.09
CA ALA A 47 38.28 -18.47 7.89
C ALA A 47 37.75 -17.12 7.38
N THR A 48 38.66 -16.19 7.15
CA THR A 48 38.36 -14.83 6.68
C THR A 48 37.78 -14.87 5.27
N GLU A 49 38.34 -15.70 4.38
CA GLU A 49 37.81 -15.89 3.03
C GLU A 49 36.38 -16.44 3.05
N MET A 50 36.09 -17.44 3.89
CA MET A 50 34.72 -17.94 4.07
C MET A 50 33.78 -16.83 4.54
N ALA A 51 34.21 -16.01 5.51
CA ALA A 51 33.41 -14.89 6.03
C ALA A 51 33.12 -13.84 4.95
N VAL A 52 34.11 -13.50 4.11
CA VAL A 52 33.95 -12.58 2.97
C VAL A 52 32.94 -13.13 1.97
N LYS A 53 33.05 -14.41 1.59
CA LYS A 53 32.09 -15.05 0.66
C LYS A 53 30.68 -15.09 1.25
N GLN A 54 30.54 -15.29 2.55
CA GLN A 54 29.25 -15.25 3.23
C GLN A 54 28.63 -13.84 3.22
N ALA A 55 29.45 -12.80 3.45
CA ALA A 55 29.01 -11.41 3.37
C ALA A 55 28.59 -11.02 1.94
N GLN A 56 29.29 -11.54 0.92
CA GLN A 56 28.96 -11.31 -0.49
C GLN A 56 27.53 -11.77 -0.82
N ILE A 57 27.11 -12.94 -0.31
CA ILE A 57 25.72 -13.41 -0.48
C ILE A 57 24.74 -12.44 0.14
N GLY A 58 25.02 -11.94 1.35
CA GLY A 58 24.17 -10.95 2.02
C GLY A 58 24.00 -9.66 1.22
N THR A 59 25.05 -9.20 0.55
CA THR A 59 25.00 -8.05 -0.36
C THR A 59 24.10 -8.32 -1.56
N ILE A 60 24.22 -9.50 -2.19
CA ILE A 60 23.36 -9.89 -3.32
C ILE A 60 21.90 -10.04 -2.87
N ASP A 61 21.65 -10.62 -1.70
CA ASP A 61 20.30 -10.74 -1.14
C ASP A 61 19.64 -9.37 -0.90
N ALA A 62 20.41 -8.39 -0.42
CA ALA A 62 19.94 -7.01 -0.27
C ALA A 62 19.60 -6.38 -1.64
N GLN A 63 20.39 -6.63 -2.67
CA GLN A 63 20.11 -6.16 -4.04
C GLN A 63 18.86 -6.83 -4.63
N ILE A 64 18.64 -8.13 -4.37
CA ILE A 64 17.43 -8.84 -4.76
C ILE A 64 16.22 -8.21 -4.08
N LYS A 65 16.25 -8.02 -2.76
CA LYS A 65 15.15 -7.39 -2.01
C LYS A 65 14.83 -5.99 -2.54
N ARG A 66 15.85 -5.17 -2.83
CA ARG A 66 15.66 -3.85 -3.42
C ARG A 66 14.91 -3.93 -4.76
N ASN A 67 15.32 -4.84 -5.64
CA ASN A 67 14.67 -4.98 -6.95
C ASN A 67 13.27 -5.61 -6.86
N GLN A 68 13.02 -6.48 -5.89
CA GLN A 68 11.66 -6.98 -5.59
C GLN A 68 10.74 -5.84 -5.17
N ALA A 69 11.18 -4.97 -4.25
CA ALA A 69 10.40 -3.82 -3.85
C ALA A 69 10.08 -2.88 -5.05
N SER A 70 11.05 -2.66 -5.94
CA SER A 70 10.82 -1.90 -7.17
C SER A 70 9.82 -2.57 -8.13
N LEU A 71 9.85 -3.91 -8.23
CA LEU A 71 8.88 -4.68 -9.01
C LEU A 71 7.48 -4.55 -8.41
N ASP A 72 7.34 -4.65 -7.09
CA ASP A 72 6.06 -4.52 -6.42
C ASP A 72 5.49 -3.09 -6.53
N THR A 73 6.36 -2.09 -6.52
CA THR A 73 5.99 -0.70 -6.81
C THR A 73 5.49 -0.56 -8.26
N ALA A 74 6.18 -1.18 -9.22
CA ALA A 74 5.76 -1.18 -10.62
C ALA A 74 4.41 -1.91 -10.83
N LYS A 75 4.18 -3.01 -10.11
CA LYS A 75 2.88 -3.71 -10.10
C LYS A 75 1.78 -2.86 -9.48
N THR A 76 2.05 -2.20 -8.35
CA THR A 76 1.09 -1.29 -7.71
C THR A 76 0.73 -0.14 -8.66
N ASN A 77 1.70 0.41 -9.39
CA ASN A 77 1.45 1.42 -10.41
C ASN A 77 0.61 0.89 -11.58
N LEU A 78 0.79 -0.38 -11.95
CA LEU A 78 -0.07 -1.04 -12.93
C LEU A 78 -1.49 -1.24 -12.37
N ASP A 79 -1.64 -1.60 -11.10
CA ASP A 79 -2.95 -1.73 -10.45
C ASP A 79 -3.69 -0.38 -10.41
N TYR A 80 -2.99 0.75 -10.22
CA TYR A 80 -3.59 2.08 -10.37
C TYR A 80 -4.13 2.39 -11.77
N THR A 81 -3.73 1.65 -12.81
CA THR A 81 -4.34 1.78 -14.14
C THR A 81 -5.72 1.11 -14.24
N ARG A 82 -6.06 0.24 -13.28
CA ARG A 82 -7.38 -0.39 -13.18
C ARG A 82 -8.18 0.27 -12.06
N ILE A 83 -9.17 1.06 -12.43
CA ILE A 83 -10.08 1.68 -11.48
C ILE A 83 -11.13 0.65 -11.05
N VAL A 84 -11.11 0.28 -9.77
CA VAL A 84 -12.09 -0.61 -9.14
C VAL A 84 -12.97 0.19 -8.18
N ALA A 85 -14.24 -0.20 -8.05
CA ALA A 85 -15.17 0.47 -7.14
C ALA A 85 -14.77 0.22 -5.67
N PRO A 86 -14.65 1.26 -4.82
CA PRO A 86 -14.29 1.10 -3.40
C PRO A 86 -15.43 0.53 -2.55
N MET A 87 -16.68 0.62 -3.02
CA MET A 87 -17.86 0.09 -2.34
C MET A 87 -18.89 -0.42 -3.36
N ALA A 88 -19.72 -1.37 -2.92
CA ALA A 88 -20.91 -1.77 -3.67
C ALA A 88 -21.93 -0.63 -3.63
N GLY A 89 -22.47 -0.26 -4.79
CA GLY A 89 -23.41 0.84 -4.94
C GLY A 89 -23.79 1.01 -6.39
N GLU A 90 -24.69 1.94 -6.68
CA GLU A 90 -25.08 2.25 -8.04
C GLU A 90 -24.26 3.44 -8.57
N VAL A 91 -23.92 3.39 -9.86
CA VAL A 91 -23.18 4.49 -10.52
C VAL A 91 -24.16 5.64 -10.74
N THR A 92 -24.00 6.71 -9.96
CA THR A 92 -24.92 7.87 -10.01
C THR A 92 -24.51 8.90 -11.05
N GLN A 93 -23.22 9.04 -11.32
CA GLN A 93 -22.71 10.00 -12.30
C GLN A 93 -21.39 9.52 -12.91
N ILE A 94 -21.33 9.52 -14.24
CA ILE A 94 -20.10 9.31 -15.01
C ILE A 94 -19.59 10.70 -15.41
N THR A 95 -18.52 11.16 -14.79
CA THR A 95 -18.00 12.53 -14.99
C THR A 95 -16.97 12.59 -16.12
N THR A 96 -16.34 11.46 -16.46
CA THR A 96 -15.33 11.39 -17.53
C THR A 96 -15.72 10.37 -18.59
N LEU A 97 -15.72 10.79 -19.87
CA LEU A 97 -16.02 9.91 -21.00
C LEU A 97 -14.75 9.15 -21.43
N GLN A 98 -14.93 7.92 -21.93
CA GLN A 98 -13.84 7.09 -22.44
C GLN A 98 -13.09 7.83 -23.57
N GLY A 99 -11.79 8.10 -23.38
CA GLY A 99 -10.92 8.76 -24.38
C GLY A 99 -10.46 10.18 -24.06
N GLN A 100 -10.84 10.77 -22.92
CA GLN A 100 -10.26 12.03 -22.47
C GLN A 100 -8.91 11.82 -21.78
N THR A 101 -7.91 12.66 -22.11
CA THR A 101 -6.61 12.68 -21.43
C THR A 101 -6.78 13.29 -20.05
N VAL A 102 -6.60 12.49 -19.02
CA VAL A 102 -6.70 12.93 -17.63
C VAL A 102 -5.30 13.16 -17.08
N ILE A 103 -4.99 14.39 -16.67
CA ILE A 103 -3.73 14.74 -16.00
C ILE A 103 -3.96 14.67 -14.49
N ALA A 104 -3.57 13.58 -13.85
CA ALA A 104 -3.71 13.38 -12.40
C ALA A 104 -2.64 14.10 -11.55
N ALA A 105 -1.85 15.00 -12.15
CA ALA A 105 -0.68 15.62 -11.50
C ALA A 105 -1.03 16.76 -10.51
N GLN A 106 -2.22 17.36 -10.60
CA GLN A 106 -2.60 18.52 -9.78
C GLN A 106 -3.87 18.31 -8.94
N GLN A 107 -4.84 17.54 -9.42
CA GLN A 107 -6.03 17.17 -8.67
C GLN A 107 -6.43 15.73 -9.00
N ALA A 108 -6.85 14.96 -7.99
CA ALA A 108 -7.41 13.63 -8.20
C ALA A 108 -8.72 13.79 -9.00
N PRO A 109 -8.76 13.32 -10.25
CA PRO A 109 -9.90 13.51 -11.14
C PRO A 109 -11.03 12.60 -10.67
N ASN A 110 -12.24 13.15 -10.52
CA ASN A 110 -13.41 12.34 -10.21
C ASN A 110 -13.87 11.60 -11.47
N ILE A 111 -13.61 10.30 -11.52
CA ILE A 111 -13.91 9.48 -12.71
C ILE A 111 -15.39 9.04 -12.68
N LEU A 112 -15.82 8.50 -11.53
CA LEU A 112 -17.18 8.00 -11.29
C LEU A 112 -17.62 8.31 -9.86
N THR A 113 -18.85 8.76 -9.69
CA THR A 113 -19.49 8.85 -8.37
C THR A 113 -20.33 7.61 -8.14
N LEU A 114 -20.08 6.92 -7.02
CA LEU A 114 -20.85 5.78 -6.55
C LEU A 114 -21.66 6.22 -5.33
N ALA A 115 -22.94 5.86 -5.29
CA ALA A 115 -23.78 6.05 -4.11
C ALA A 115 -24.38 4.72 -3.66
N ASP A 116 -24.31 4.47 -2.35
CA ASP A 116 -25.09 3.43 -1.71
C ASP A 116 -26.50 3.98 -1.45
N MET A 117 -27.48 3.47 -2.19
CA MET A 117 -28.88 3.90 -2.07
C MET A 117 -29.65 3.13 -0.99
N SER A 118 -29.02 2.17 -0.29
CA SER A 118 -29.66 1.40 0.79
C SER A 118 -29.95 2.25 2.02
N THR A 119 -29.14 3.29 2.26
CA THR A 119 -29.24 4.16 3.44
C THR A 119 -29.24 5.62 3.02
N MET A 120 -30.39 6.29 3.16
CA MET A 120 -30.52 7.72 2.84
C MET A 120 -30.29 8.59 4.08
N LEU A 121 -29.39 9.56 3.97
CA LEU A 121 -29.16 10.57 5.02
C LEU A 121 -29.84 11.88 4.66
N VAL A 122 -30.75 12.34 5.53
CA VAL A 122 -31.40 13.65 5.39
C VAL A 122 -30.61 14.69 6.17
N LYS A 123 -30.11 15.72 5.48
CA LYS A 123 -29.49 16.89 6.10
C LYS A 123 -30.53 18.00 6.21
N ALA A 124 -31.04 18.25 7.41
CA ALA A 124 -31.90 19.41 7.69
C ALA A 124 -31.02 20.60 8.12
N GLN A 125 -31.15 21.73 7.43
CA GLN A 125 -30.51 22.98 7.83
C GLN A 125 -31.33 23.61 8.95
N VAL A 126 -30.68 23.97 10.05
CA VAL A 126 -31.32 24.56 11.23
C VAL A 126 -30.58 25.85 11.56
N SER A 127 -31.30 26.87 12.00
CA SER A 127 -30.73 28.15 12.43
C SER A 127 -29.78 27.95 13.61
N GLU A 128 -28.71 28.75 13.68
CA GLU A 128 -27.73 28.73 14.77
C GLU A 128 -28.39 29.00 16.13
N ALA A 129 -29.47 29.80 16.18
CA ALA A 129 -30.24 30.04 17.39
C ALA A 129 -30.93 28.75 17.93
N ASP A 130 -31.27 27.82 17.04
CA ASP A 130 -32.02 26.62 17.36
C ASP A 130 -31.12 25.40 17.57
N VAL A 131 -29.84 25.47 17.19
CA VAL A 131 -28.88 24.36 17.34
C VAL A 131 -28.65 23.97 18.81
N ILE A 132 -28.78 24.92 19.73
CA ILE A 132 -28.60 24.73 21.18
C ILE A 132 -29.68 23.78 21.74
N HIS A 133 -30.85 23.74 21.11
CA HIS A 133 -31.99 22.92 21.55
C HIS A 133 -32.01 21.52 20.93
N LEU A 134 -31.10 21.22 20.00
CA LEU A 134 -31.03 19.92 19.33
C LEU A 134 -30.19 18.93 20.12
N LYS A 135 -30.72 17.71 20.30
CA LYS A 135 -29.98 16.60 20.92
C LYS A 135 -29.98 15.37 20.02
N PRO A 136 -28.87 14.62 19.95
CA PRO A 136 -28.87 13.29 19.34
C PRO A 136 -29.94 12.41 19.98
N GLY A 137 -30.69 11.66 19.16
CA GLY A 137 -31.79 10.80 19.59
C GLY A 137 -33.18 11.46 19.54
N GLN A 138 -33.28 12.76 19.26
CA GLN A 138 -34.58 13.43 19.16
C GLN A 138 -35.37 12.93 17.95
N LYS A 139 -36.67 12.64 18.12
CA LYS A 139 -37.53 12.18 17.02
C LYS A 139 -37.70 13.30 15.99
N ALA A 140 -37.35 13.01 14.76
CA ALA A 140 -37.56 13.87 13.61
C ALA A 140 -38.42 13.16 12.57
N TRP A 141 -39.15 13.96 11.82
CA TRP A 141 -40.09 13.51 10.80
C TRP A 141 -39.70 14.17 9.48
N SER A 142 -39.36 13.39 8.45
CA SER A 142 -39.07 13.95 7.12
C SER A 142 -40.28 13.77 6.20
N PRO A 143 -40.76 14.82 5.53
CA PRO A 143 -41.77 14.67 4.49
C PRO A 143 -41.21 13.86 3.30
N PRO A 144 -42.07 13.12 2.58
CA PRO A 144 -41.63 12.32 1.45
C PRO A 144 -41.08 13.19 0.32
N ALA A 145 -39.98 12.76 -0.29
CA ALA A 145 -39.46 13.37 -1.52
C ALA A 145 -40.30 12.96 -2.74
N TYR A 146 -40.81 11.72 -2.78
CA TYR A 146 -41.73 11.20 -3.79
C TYR A 146 -42.66 10.13 -3.18
N GLY A 147 -43.98 10.27 -3.31
CA GLY A 147 -45.00 9.30 -2.82
C GLY A 147 -45.52 9.54 -1.39
N ALA A 148 -46.41 8.66 -0.91
CA ALA A 148 -47.15 8.82 0.37
C ALA A 148 -46.51 8.13 1.59
N TRP A 149 -45.23 7.74 1.50
CA TRP A 149 -44.55 7.02 2.56
C TRP A 149 -43.90 7.94 3.57
N ARG A 150 -44.09 7.61 4.84
CA ARG A 150 -43.71 8.45 5.94
C ARG A 150 -42.61 7.80 6.81
N SER A 151 -41.35 8.25 6.77
CA SER A 151 -40.24 7.84 7.66
C SER A 151 -40.07 8.72 8.91
N THR A 152 -40.16 8.11 10.09
CA THR A 152 -39.84 8.74 11.38
C THR A 152 -38.52 8.16 11.88
N ASP A 153 -37.53 9.01 12.12
CA ASP A 153 -36.20 8.57 12.57
C ASP A 153 -35.65 9.48 13.68
N ALA A 154 -34.67 8.97 14.43
CA ALA A 154 -33.99 9.74 15.46
C ALA A 154 -32.80 10.52 14.89
N LEU A 155 -32.61 11.76 15.34
CA LEU A 155 -31.45 12.57 14.96
C LEU A 155 -30.14 11.87 15.35
N ARG A 156 -29.27 11.57 14.37
CA ARG A 156 -27.97 10.92 14.65
C ARG A 156 -26.91 11.90 15.21
N GLY A 157 -27.02 13.19 14.93
CA GLY A 157 -26.11 14.22 15.44
C GLY A 157 -26.30 15.58 14.76
N ALA A 158 -25.74 16.63 15.37
CA ALA A 158 -25.70 18.00 14.82
C ALA A 158 -24.23 18.41 14.64
N ASN A 159 -23.88 19.02 13.49
CA ASN A 159 -22.51 19.45 13.19
C ASN A 159 -22.50 20.94 12.79
N GLN A 160 -21.56 21.71 13.32
CA GLN A 160 -21.51 23.18 13.19
C GLN A 160 -20.94 23.67 11.84
N GLY A 161 -20.48 22.78 10.97
CA GLY A 161 -19.72 23.13 9.77
C GLY A 161 -20.51 23.63 8.55
N CYS A 162 -21.81 23.92 8.64
CA CYS A 162 -22.65 24.20 7.45
C CYS A 162 -23.16 25.65 7.33
N ALA A 163 -22.79 26.56 8.23
CA ALA A 163 -23.38 27.90 8.30
C ALA A 163 -22.59 29.03 7.60
N THR A 164 -21.44 28.78 6.96
CA THR A 164 -20.59 29.87 6.42
C THR A 164 -20.77 30.20 4.93
N ASP A 165 -21.59 29.46 4.16
CA ASP A 165 -21.73 29.68 2.71
C ASP A 165 -23.09 30.27 2.28
N ALA A 166 -23.75 31.02 3.16
CA ALA A 166 -24.94 31.80 2.81
C ALA A 166 -24.62 33.31 2.80
N GLY A 167 -24.19 33.81 1.64
CA GLY A 167 -24.28 35.22 1.28
C GLY A 167 -23.07 36.09 1.59
N LYS A 168 -22.15 36.18 0.62
CA LYS A 168 -21.41 37.42 0.34
C LYS A 168 -21.38 37.62 -1.17
N ASP A 169 -22.40 38.32 -1.66
CA ASP A 169 -22.22 39.31 -2.71
C ASP A 169 -21.77 40.63 -2.05
#